data_AF-A0A537W8I0-F1
#
_entry.id   AF-A0A537W8I0-F1
#
_cell.length_a   1.000
_cell.length_b   1.000
_cell.length_c   1.000
_cell.angle_alpha   90.00
_cell.angle_beta   90.00
_cell.angle_gamma   90.00
#
_symmetry.space_group_name_H-M   'P 1'
#
loop_
_entity.id
_entity.type
_entity.pdbx_description
1 polymer ?
#
loop_
_entity_poly.entity_id
_entity_poly.type
_entity_poly.pdbx_seq_one_letter_code
_entity_poly.pdbx_strand_id
1 'polypeptide(L)'
;MWTQPLRANAGLALAAVAAVMLVGRLPGAYHELQHAATAAAGRNELGGALAAADSLGLNDDLVRATFAEIPPRSRFAVVLPKDETAVEQRDSVAAITFAGLPPLLGNYLLPRRLVSTPVAGTYIVCFYCDAAAWSGRARWLGPAVGGGRIGYVTR
;
A
#
# COMPACT_ATOMS: atom_id res chain seq x y z
N MET A 1 21.11 47.24 -32.90
CA MET A 1 19.64 47.26 -32.74
C MET A 1 19.10 45.98 -33.40
N TRP A 2 18.61 45.03 -32.57
CA TRP A 2 17.57 44.01 -32.85
C TRP A 2 17.93 42.69 -33.54
N THR A 3 18.11 41.64 -32.74
CA THR A 3 17.87 40.23 -33.13
C THR A 3 17.35 39.41 -31.94
N GLN A 4 16.15 39.72 -31.42
CA GLN A 4 15.52 38.94 -30.34
C GLN A 4 14.05 38.46 -30.50
N PRO A 5 13.28 38.68 -31.58
CA PRO A 5 11.87 38.26 -31.58
C PRO A 5 11.61 36.78 -31.96
N LEU A 6 12.52 36.11 -32.68
CA LEU A 6 12.24 34.78 -33.26
C LEU A 6 12.22 33.62 -32.24
N ARG A 7 13.00 33.70 -31.16
CA ARG A 7 13.08 32.62 -30.15
C ARG A 7 11.88 32.59 -29.19
N ALA A 8 11.32 33.76 -28.87
CA ALA A 8 10.17 33.87 -27.98
C ALA A 8 8.89 33.29 -28.62
N ASN A 9 8.69 33.52 -29.91
CA ASN A 9 7.50 33.04 -30.64
C ASN A 9 7.50 31.52 -30.82
N ALA A 10 8.68 30.90 -31.02
CA ALA A 10 8.81 29.46 -31.09
C ALA A 10 8.51 28.79 -29.73
N GLY A 11 8.96 29.39 -28.63
CA GLY A 11 8.68 28.88 -27.28
C GLY A 11 7.19 28.95 -26.91
N LEU A 12 6.52 30.05 -27.27
CA LEU A 12 5.07 30.21 -27.07
C LEU A 12 4.24 29.21 -27.88
N ALA A 13 4.63 28.94 -29.13
CA ALA A 13 3.96 27.95 -29.96
C ALA A 13 4.10 26.53 -29.39
N LEU A 14 5.29 26.15 -28.91
CA LEU A 14 5.52 24.87 -28.25
C LEU A 14 4.73 24.72 -26.95
N ALA A 15 4.67 25.78 -26.13
CA ALA A 15 3.89 25.77 -24.89
C ALA A 15 2.38 25.63 -25.16
N ALA A 16 1.87 26.32 -26.19
CA ALA A 16 0.46 26.21 -26.59
C ALA A 16 0.12 24.79 -27.09
N VAL A 17 0.98 24.19 -27.92
CA VAL A 17 0.78 22.81 -28.41
C VAL A 17 0.80 21.81 -27.24
N ALA A 18 1.73 21.95 -26.30
CA ALA A 18 1.78 21.11 -25.11
C ALA A 18 0.52 21.24 -24.24
N ALA A 19 0.01 22.47 -24.04
CA ALA A 19 -1.22 22.71 -23.29
C ALA A 19 -2.45 22.09 -23.99
N VAL A 20 -2.56 22.20 -25.32
CA VAL A 20 -3.65 21.56 -26.08
C VAL A 20 -3.55 20.03 -26.01
N MET A 21 -2.35 19.46 -26.11
CA MET A 21 -2.16 18.02 -25.95
C MET A 21 -2.51 17.54 -24.54
N LEU A 22 -2.19 18.33 -23.50
CA LEU A 22 -2.54 18.03 -22.12
C LEU A 22 -4.06 18.04 -21.91
N VAL A 23 -4.74 19.10 -22.37
CA VAL A 23 -6.21 19.25 -22.25
C VAL A 23 -6.94 18.20 -23.09
N GLY A 24 -6.42 17.84 -24.26
CA GLY A 24 -7.00 16.79 -25.10
C GLY A 24 -6.85 15.38 -24.52
N ARG A 25 -5.80 15.11 -23.73
CA ARG A 25 -5.56 13.79 -23.12
C ARG A 25 -6.16 13.64 -21.73
N LEU A 26 -6.44 14.74 -21.02
CA LEU A 26 -7.02 14.75 -19.69
C LEU A 26 -8.35 13.97 -19.57
N PRO A 27 -9.32 14.10 -20.49
CA PRO A 27 -10.58 13.35 -20.41
C PRO A 27 -10.39 11.84 -20.60
N GLY A 28 -9.50 11.44 -21.52
CA GLY A 28 -9.16 10.02 -21.74
C GLY A 28 -8.42 9.41 -20.56
N ALA A 29 -7.45 10.12 -19.99
CA ALA A 29 -6.73 9.68 -18.79
C ALA A 29 -7.67 9.58 -17.58
N TYR A 30 -8.63 10.49 -17.43
CA TYR A 30 -9.63 10.43 -16.37
C TYR A 30 -10.56 9.22 -16.53
N HIS A 31 -11.02 8.92 -17.75
CA HIS A 31 -11.79 7.71 -18.02
C HIS A 31 -10.99 6.43 -17.81
N GLU A 32 -9.73 6.37 -18.23
CA GLU A 32 -8.81 5.25 -17.98
C GLU A 32 -8.59 5.03 -16.48
N LEU A 33 -8.38 6.11 -15.71
CA LEU A 33 -8.25 6.04 -14.26
C LEU A 33 -9.55 5.58 -13.59
N GLN A 34 -10.71 6.04 -14.07
CA GLN A 34 -12.01 5.64 -13.55
C GLN A 34 -12.37 4.20 -13.94
N HIS A 35 -11.96 3.75 -15.12
CA HIS A 35 -12.06 2.35 -15.55
C HIS A 35 -11.09 1.44 -14.78
N ALA A 36 -9.87 1.88 -14.50
CA ALA A 36 -8.94 1.19 -13.63
C ALA A 36 -9.48 1.12 -12.19
N ALA A 37 -10.05 2.21 -11.68
CA ALA A 37 -10.68 2.26 -10.36
C ALA A 37 -11.92 1.36 -10.27
N THR A 38 -12.76 1.32 -11.30
CA THR A 38 -13.95 0.44 -11.36
C THR A 38 -13.61 -1.02 -11.64
N ALA A 39 -12.56 -1.30 -12.43
CA ALA A 39 -12.03 -2.65 -12.62
C ALA A 39 -11.31 -3.17 -11.37
N ALA A 40 -10.66 -2.29 -10.60
CA ALA A 40 -10.13 -2.59 -9.27
C ALA A 40 -11.27 -2.80 -8.25
N ALA A 41 -12.37 -2.06 -8.35
CA ALA A 41 -13.57 -2.26 -7.53
C ALA A 41 -14.35 -3.52 -7.92
N GLY A 42 -14.26 -3.98 -9.18
CA GLY A 42 -14.97 -5.14 -9.71
C GLY A 42 -14.32 -6.49 -9.40
N ARG A 43 -13.02 -6.52 -9.09
CA ARG A 43 -12.39 -7.68 -8.41
C ARG A 43 -12.64 -7.44 -6.93
N ASN A 44 -13.35 -8.34 -6.24
CA ASN A 44 -13.50 -8.28 -4.78
C ASN A 44 -12.14 -7.89 -4.19
N GLU A 45 -12.04 -6.78 -3.46
CA GLU A 45 -10.76 -6.20 -3.02
C GLU A 45 -9.84 -7.26 -2.37
N LEU A 46 -10.47 -8.22 -1.69
CA LEU A 46 -9.84 -9.41 -1.15
C LEU A 46 -9.26 -10.35 -2.24
N GLY A 47 -10.01 -10.70 -3.30
CA GLY A 47 -9.51 -11.56 -4.38
C GLY A 47 -8.34 -10.94 -5.15
N GLY A 48 -8.37 -9.62 -5.37
CA GLY A 48 -7.23 -8.89 -5.92
C GLY A 48 -6.02 -8.87 -4.98
N ALA A 49 -6.26 -8.65 -3.69
CA ALA A 49 -5.21 -8.68 -2.67
C ALA A 49 -4.57 -10.06 -2.53
N LEU A 50 -5.36 -11.13 -2.59
CA LEU A 50 -4.86 -12.51 -2.49
C LEU A 50 -3.99 -12.88 -3.70
N ALA A 51 -4.40 -12.53 -4.92
CA ALA A 51 -3.59 -12.76 -6.11
C ALA A 51 -2.26 -11.99 -6.07
N ALA A 52 -2.27 -10.75 -5.56
CA ALA A 52 -1.05 -9.98 -5.36
C ALA A 52 -0.18 -10.54 -4.22
N ALA A 53 -0.80 -11.03 -3.15
CA ALA A 53 -0.12 -11.62 -2.02
C ALA A 53 0.63 -12.90 -2.40
N ASP A 54 -0.01 -13.77 -3.18
CA ASP A 54 0.59 -14.99 -3.73
C ASP A 54 1.85 -14.66 -4.56
N SER A 55 1.79 -13.62 -5.41
CA SER A 55 2.95 -13.16 -6.19
C SER A 55 4.13 -12.65 -5.33
N LEU A 56 3.86 -12.28 -4.08
CA LEU A 56 4.86 -11.84 -3.09
C LEU A 56 5.23 -12.94 -2.10
N GLY A 57 4.70 -14.16 -2.22
CA GLY A 57 4.91 -15.25 -1.26
C GLY A 57 4.27 -14.99 0.11
N LEU A 58 3.27 -14.10 0.19
CA LEU A 58 2.50 -13.87 1.40
C LEU A 58 1.44 -14.95 1.58
N ASN A 59 1.23 -15.36 2.82
CA ASN A 59 0.19 -16.32 3.13
C ASN A 59 -1.20 -15.67 3.09
N ASP A 60 -2.12 -16.28 2.35
CA ASP A 60 -3.51 -15.87 2.18
C ASP A 60 -4.26 -15.64 3.50
N ASP A 61 -3.98 -16.43 4.54
CA ASP A 61 -4.67 -16.34 5.83
C ASP A 61 -4.35 -15.03 6.55
N LEU A 62 -3.13 -14.52 6.40
CA LEU A 62 -2.76 -13.23 6.95
C LEU A 62 -3.53 -12.09 6.25
N VAL A 63 -3.67 -12.17 4.94
CA VAL A 63 -4.43 -11.18 4.15
C VAL A 63 -5.91 -11.23 4.54
N ARG A 64 -6.51 -12.42 4.59
CA ARG A 64 -7.90 -12.61 5.00
C ARG A 64 -8.15 -12.10 6.41
N ALA A 65 -7.28 -12.43 7.36
CA ALA A 65 -7.39 -11.95 8.73
C ALA A 65 -7.24 -10.42 8.81
N THR A 66 -6.35 -9.82 8.03
CA THR A 66 -6.20 -8.36 7.96
C THR A 66 -7.47 -7.67 7.44
N PHE A 67 -8.10 -8.23 6.40
CA PHE A 67 -9.36 -7.71 5.86
C PHE A 67 -10.53 -7.84 6.87
N ALA A 68 -10.56 -8.92 7.65
CA ALA A 68 -11.60 -9.18 8.64
C ALA A 68 -11.46 -8.33 9.89
N GLU A 69 -10.22 -8.17 10.41
CA GLU A 69 -9.97 -7.59 11.73
C GLU A 69 -9.79 -6.07 11.72
N ILE A 70 -9.35 -5.48 10.59
CA ILE A 70 -9.13 -4.04 10.49
C ILE A 70 -10.40 -3.37 9.94
N PRO A 71 -11.12 -2.54 10.73
CA PRO A 71 -12.34 -1.89 10.29
C PRO A 71 -12.07 -0.91 9.14
N PRO A 72 -13.06 -0.67 8.26
CA PRO A 72 -12.97 0.37 7.24
C PRO A 72 -12.63 1.74 7.85
N ARG A 73 -11.88 2.57 7.11
CA ARG A 73 -11.47 3.94 7.50
C ARG A 73 -10.58 4.05 8.75
N SER A 74 -10.20 2.94 9.37
CA SER A 74 -9.24 2.93 10.48
C SER A 74 -7.81 3.24 10.01
N ARG A 75 -6.95 3.61 10.96
CA ARG A 75 -5.50 3.71 10.74
C ARG A 75 -4.87 2.36 11.00
N PHE A 76 -3.91 1.97 10.18
CA PHE A 76 -3.12 0.77 10.42
C PHE A 76 -1.64 0.99 10.13
N ALA A 77 -0.78 0.19 10.74
CA ALA A 77 0.65 0.14 10.48
C ALA A 77 1.07 -1.31 10.21
N VAL A 78 2.06 -1.49 9.34
CA VAL A 78 2.72 -2.79 9.15
C VAL A 78 4.01 -2.76 9.96
N VAL A 79 4.19 -3.73 10.84
CA VAL A 79 5.37 -3.86 11.68
C VAL A 79 6.14 -5.09 11.20
N LEU A 80 7.35 -4.86 10.72
CA LEU A 80 8.26 -5.88 10.20
C LEU A 80 9.27 -6.29 11.29
N PRO A 81 9.96 -7.45 11.16
CA PRO A 81 11.04 -7.82 12.07
C PRO A 81 12.18 -6.79 12.02
N LYS A 82 12.92 -6.66 13.12
CA LYS A 82 14.13 -5.82 13.16
C LYS A 82 15.25 -6.39 12.29
N ASP A 83 15.29 -7.71 12.15
CA ASP A 83 16.26 -8.46 11.36
C ASP A 83 15.50 -9.32 10.35
N GLU A 84 15.25 -8.75 9.16
CA GLU A 84 14.57 -9.43 8.06
C GLU A 84 15.39 -10.62 7.56
N THR A 85 16.71 -10.46 7.39
CA THR A 85 17.63 -11.51 6.94
C THR A 85 17.58 -12.76 7.82
N ALA A 86 17.52 -12.60 9.14
CA ALA A 86 17.39 -13.74 10.05
C ALA A 86 16.06 -14.50 9.85
N VAL A 87 14.97 -13.79 9.54
CA VAL A 87 13.66 -14.40 9.24
C VAL A 87 13.67 -15.07 7.87
N GLU A 88 14.28 -14.45 6.86
CA GLU A 88 14.45 -15.06 5.53
C GLU A 88 15.14 -16.43 5.63
N GLN A 89 16.24 -16.51 6.39
CA GLN A 89 17.00 -17.74 6.55
C GLN A 89 16.26 -18.80 7.38
N ARG A 90 15.55 -18.39 8.43
CA ARG A 90 14.85 -19.32 9.33
C ARG A 90 13.57 -19.86 8.71
N ASP A 91 12.78 -18.98 8.12
CA ASP A 91 11.39 -19.25 7.73
C ASP A 91 11.20 -19.28 6.20
N SER A 92 12.29 -19.15 5.43
CA SER A 92 12.29 -19.17 3.95
C SER A 92 11.35 -18.14 3.31
N VAL A 93 11.17 -17.01 4.00
CA VAL A 93 10.41 -15.86 3.48
C VAL A 93 11.27 -15.12 2.47
N ALA A 94 10.71 -14.70 1.34
CA ALA A 94 11.47 -13.94 0.35
C ALA A 94 11.67 -12.48 0.82
N ALA A 95 12.84 -11.90 0.55
CA ALA A 95 13.13 -10.49 0.85
C ALA A 95 12.07 -9.52 0.30
N ILE A 96 11.57 -9.82 -0.90
CA ILE A 96 10.54 -9.02 -1.57
C ILE A 96 9.21 -8.99 -0.79
N THR A 97 8.93 -10.01 0.02
CA THR A 97 7.72 -10.11 0.84
C THR A 97 7.68 -8.99 1.89
N PHE A 98 8.81 -8.70 2.55
CA PHE A 98 8.91 -7.64 3.56
C PHE A 98 8.70 -6.26 2.95
N ALA A 99 9.35 -5.98 1.82
CA ALA A 99 9.22 -4.71 1.12
C ALA A 99 7.84 -4.52 0.44
N GLY A 100 7.23 -5.62 -0.02
CA GLY A 100 5.97 -5.62 -0.76
C GLY A 100 4.72 -5.58 0.12
N LEU A 101 4.79 -6.07 1.37
CA LEU A 101 3.62 -6.16 2.24
C LEU A 101 3.00 -4.78 2.59
N PRO A 102 3.75 -3.76 3.06
CA PRO A 102 3.17 -2.45 3.34
C PRO A 102 2.44 -1.80 2.14
N PRO A 103 3.03 -1.69 0.94
CA PRO A 103 2.34 -1.09 -0.19
C PRO A 103 1.18 -1.95 -0.70
N LEU A 104 1.27 -3.28 -0.65
CA LEU A 104 0.15 -4.16 -0.99
C LEU A 104 -1.05 -3.85 -0.08
N LEU A 105 -0.86 -3.89 1.23
CA LEU A 105 -1.94 -3.60 2.17
C LEU A 105 -2.42 -2.15 2.00
N GLY A 106 -1.53 -1.18 1.82
CA GLY A 106 -1.90 0.22 1.57
C GLY A 106 -2.84 0.40 0.38
N ASN A 107 -2.61 -0.34 -0.70
CA ASN A 107 -3.41 -0.26 -1.92
C ASN A 107 -4.76 -0.99 -1.79
N TYR A 108 -4.78 -2.18 -1.20
CA TYR A 108 -5.96 -3.02 -1.16
C TYR A 108 -6.86 -2.81 0.06
N LEU A 109 -6.36 -2.16 1.12
CA LEU A 109 -7.14 -1.89 2.32
C LEU A 109 -7.85 -0.53 2.30
N LEU A 110 -7.79 0.22 1.21
CA LEU A 110 -8.51 1.49 1.08
C LEU A 110 -10.00 1.33 1.46
N PRO A 111 -10.62 2.30 2.17
CA PRO A 111 -10.12 3.62 2.55
C PRO A 111 -9.35 3.65 3.90
N ARG A 112 -8.81 2.51 4.37
CA ARG A 112 -7.96 2.48 5.58
C ARG A 112 -6.65 3.22 5.31
N ARG A 113 -6.08 3.84 6.34
CA ARG A 113 -4.89 4.69 6.21
C ARG A 113 -3.66 3.99 6.79
N LEU A 114 -2.70 3.67 5.94
CA LEU A 114 -1.38 3.22 6.36
C LEU A 114 -0.65 4.38 7.05
N VAL A 115 -0.11 4.15 8.25
CA VAL A 115 0.73 5.11 8.98
C VAL A 115 2.12 4.51 9.22
N SER A 116 3.13 5.36 9.20
CA SER A 116 4.54 4.96 9.37
C SER A 116 4.88 4.61 10.81
N THR A 117 4.19 5.20 11.78
CA THR A 117 4.45 5.00 13.21
C THR A 117 3.18 4.51 13.90
N PRO A 118 3.17 3.28 14.43
CA PRO A 118 2.09 2.79 15.26
C PRO A 118 1.96 3.60 16.56
N VAL A 119 0.83 4.30 16.69
CA VAL A 119 0.44 5.07 17.90
C VAL A 119 -0.87 4.54 18.46
N ALA A 120 -1.18 4.87 19.71
CA ALA A 120 -2.46 4.50 20.32
C ALA A 120 -3.64 4.84 19.40
N GLY A 121 -4.56 3.89 19.22
CA GLY A 121 -5.67 4.01 18.27
C GLY A 121 -5.40 3.46 16.86
N THR A 122 -4.24 2.85 16.63
CA THR A 122 -3.82 2.30 15.32
C THR A 122 -3.88 0.78 15.34
N TYR A 123 -4.35 0.16 14.26
CA TYR A 123 -4.25 -1.28 14.06
C TYR A 123 -2.83 -1.66 13.62
N ILE A 124 -2.28 -2.77 14.08
CA ILE A 124 -0.98 -3.26 13.63
C ILE A 124 -1.13 -4.60 12.94
N VAL A 125 -0.47 -4.73 11.80
CA VAL A 125 -0.18 -6.02 11.16
C VAL A 125 1.28 -6.33 11.49
N CYS A 126 1.49 -7.15 12.51
CA CYS A 126 2.80 -7.63 12.92
C CYS A 126 3.18 -8.82 12.05
N PHE A 127 4.01 -8.63 11.03
CA PHE A 127 4.49 -9.71 10.17
C PHE A 127 5.89 -10.10 10.63
N TYR A 128 6.06 -11.30 11.19
CA TYR A 128 7.29 -11.79 11.84
C TYR A 128 7.91 -10.85 12.89
N CYS A 129 7.17 -9.84 13.34
CA CYS A 129 7.67 -8.88 14.31
C CYS A 129 7.80 -9.50 15.71
N ASP A 130 8.60 -8.87 16.57
CA ASP A 130 8.66 -9.26 17.98
C ASP A 130 7.36 -8.88 18.70
N ALA A 131 6.41 -9.81 18.77
CA ALA A 131 5.14 -9.61 19.45
C ALA A 131 5.29 -9.34 20.96
N ALA A 132 6.40 -9.77 21.59
CA ALA A 132 6.64 -9.50 23.01
C ALA A 132 6.96 -8.02 23.25
N ALA A 133 7.61 -7.35 22.31
CA ALA A 133 7.84 -5.89 22.35
C ALA A 133 6.54 -5.07 22.36
N TRP A 134 5.43 -5.68 21.95
CA TRP A 134 4.09 -5.08 21.95
C TRP A 134 3.24 -5.48 23.16
N SER A 135 3.78 -6.33 24.05
CA SER A 135 3.07 -6.74 25.26
C SER A 135 2.75 -5.52 26.13
N GLY A 136 1.47 -5.35 26.47
CA GLY A 136 0.98 -4.19 27.23
C GLY A 136 0.81 -2.89 26.44
N ARG A 137 1.28 -2.83 25.18
CA ARG A 137 1.10 -1.69 24.25
C ARG A 137 0.07 -1.96 23.18
N ALA A 138 -0.12 -3.23 22.81
CA ALA A 138 -1.15 -3.66 21.87
C ALA A 138 -2.00 -4.79 22.44
N ARG A 139 -3.27 -4.78 22.07
CA ARG A 139 -4.19 -5.90 22.26
C ARG A 139 -4.22 -6.72 20.98
N TRP A 140 -3.86 -7.99 21.07
CA TRP A 140 -3.96 -8.93 19.95
C TRP A 140 -5.42 -9.31 19.70
N LEU A 141 -5.85 -9.25 18.43
CA LEU A 141 -7.25 -9.47 18.05
C LEU A 141 -7.53 -10.94 17.70
N GLY A 142 -6.51 -11.69 17.29
CA GLY A 142 -6.61 -13.10 16.94
C GLY A 142 -5.32 -13.89 17.20
N PRO A 143 -5.27 -15.17 16.82
CA PRO A 143 -4.05 -15.97 16.83
C PRO A 143 -3.05 -15.48 15.78
N ALA A 144 -1.81 -16.00 15.82
CA ALA A 144 -0.87 -15.80 14.73
C ALA A 144 -1.26 -16.68 13.54
N VAL A 145 -1.25 -16.12 12.33
CA VAL A 145 -1.61 -16.76 11.07
C VAL A 145 -0.64 -16.31 9.98
N GLY A 146 -0.22 -17.24 9.11
CA GLY A 146 0.59 -16.89 7.95
C GLY A 146 1.87 -16.10 8.24
N GLY A 147 2.53 -16.37 9.37
CA GLY A 147 3.73 -15.65 9.81
C GLY A 147 3.49 -14.29 10.45
N GLY A 148 2.23 -13.89 10.65
CA GLY A 148 1.89 -12.60 11.26
C GLY A 148 0.73 -12.64 12.25
N ARG A 149 0.43 -11.48 12.84
CA ARG A 149 -0.63 -11.31 13.82
C ARG A 149 -1.21 -9.89 13.76
N ILE A 150 -2.53 -9.78 13.93
CA ILE A 150 -3.22 -8.49 13.94
C ILE A 150 -3.46 -8.04 15.38
N GLY A 151 -3.12 -6.79 15.66
CA GLY A 151 -3.31 -6.16 16.96
C GLY A 151 -3.89 -4.76 16.85
N TYR A 152 -4.23 -4.20 18.00
CA TYR A 152 -4.68 -2.82 18.15
C TYR A 152 -3.86 -2.13 19.23
N VAL A 153 -3.19 -1.03 18.89
CA VAL A 153 -2.34 -0.28 19.82
C VAL A 153 -3.20 0.47 20.82
N THR A 154 -3.00 0.15 22.09
CA THR A 154 -3.71 0.73 23.23
C THR A 154 -2.87 1.76 23.98
N ARG A 155 -1.53 1.72 23.88
CA ARG A 155 -0.60 2.62 24.58
C ARG A 155 0.67 2.94 23.80
#